data_AF-A0A1B6D7R0-F1
#
_entry.id   AF-A0A1B6D7R0-F1
#
_cell.length_a   1.000
_cell.length_b   1.000
_cell.length_c   1.000
_cell.angle_alpha   90.00
_cell.angle_beta   90.00
_cell.angle_gamma   90.00
#
_symmetry.space_group_name_H-M   'P 1'
#
loop_
_entity.id
_entity.type
_entity.pdbx_description
1 polymer ?
#
loop_
_entity_poly.entity_id
_entity_poly.type
_entity_poly.pdbx_seq_one_letter_code
_entity_poly.pdbx_strand_id
1 'polypeptide(L)'
;MKSLKNNHKIIIHPLISSLQKLALYENKSKFYIVASNNMETKFQVLYIDRMESHDLKVTCDGIEYSRNEIKNKLDMIDVGNRGRSGGSSRVIGAFGIVGR
;
A
#
# COMPACT_ATOMS: atom_id res chain seq x y z
N MET A 1 -28.58 32.49 -22.63
CA MET A 1 -27.19 31.97 -22.58
C MET A 1 -27.20 30.63 -21.87
N LYS A 2 -26.81 29.54 -22.54
CA LYS A 2 -26.79 28.18 -21.96
C LYS A 2 -25.51 28.03 -21.14
N SER A 3 -25.63 27.90 -19.81
CA SER A 3 -24.51 27.60 -18.92
C SER A 3 -24.09 26.13 -19.12
N LEU A 4 -22.88 25.92 -19.65
CA LEU A 4 -22.24 24.60 -19.75
C LEU A 4 -21.90 24.13 -18.33
N LYS A 5 -22.71 23.20 -17.80
CA LYS A 5 -22.36 22.46 -16.59
C LYS A 5 -21.33 21.41 -16.99
N ASN A 6 -20.06 21.68 -16.71
CA ASN A 6 -18.97 20.72 -16.88
C ASN A 6 -19.14 19.62 -15.83
N ASN A 7 -19.87 18.57 -16.20
CA ASN A 7 -19.97 17.35 -15.43
C ASN A 7 -18.64 16.59 -15.55
N HIS A 8 -17.68 16.90 -14.67
CA HIS A 8 -16.56 16.01 -14.43
C HIS A 8 -17.10 14.75 -13.77
N LYS A 9 -17.53 13.79 -14.60
CA LYS A 9 -17.83 12.43 -14.16
C LYS A 9 -16.51 11.85 -13.65
N ILE A 10 -16.29 11.91 -12.35
CA ILE A 10 -15.20 11.20 -11.69
C ILE A 10 -15.54 9.72 -11.85
N ILE A 11 -14.94 9.08 -12.85
CA ILE A 11 -15.02 7.64 -13.01
C ILE A 11 -14.06 7.06 -11.98
N ILE A 12 -14.61 6.72 -10.82
CA ILE A 12 -13.89 5.91 -9.84
C ILE A 12 -13.87 4.51 -10.41
N HIS A 13 -12.83 4.19 -11.18
CA HIS A 13 -12.52 2.80 -11.46
C HIS A 13 -12.29 2.14 -10.09
N PRO A 14 -13.03 1.07 -9.75
CA PRO A 14 -12.80 0.34 -8.51
C PRO A 14 -11.47 -0.40 -8.61
N LEU A 15 -10.34 0.30 -8.61
CA LEU A 15 -9.01 -0.31 -8.49
C LEU A 15 -8.89 -1.06 -7.16
N ILE A 16 -9.67 -0.65 -6.15
CA ILE A 16 -9.62 -1.12 -4.76
C ILE A 16 -11.05 -1.30 -4.19
N SER A 17 -12.03 -1.84 -4.93
CA SER A 17 -13.39 -1.96 -4.38
C SER A 17 -13.56 -2.97 -3.23
N SER A 18 -12.54 -3.79 -2.96
CA SER A 18 -12.61 -4.78 -1.87
C SER A 18 -11.56 -4.61 -0.78
N LEU A 19 -10.48 -3.86 -0.97
CA LEU A 19 -9.44 -3.73 0.05
C LEU A 19 -9.80 -2.60 1.03
N GLN A 20 -9.84 -2.93 2.30
CA GLN A 20 -10.33 -2.06 3.37
C GLN A 20 -9.35 -1.98 4.54
N LYS A 21 -8.60 -3.07 4.77
CA LYS A 21 -7.59 -3.14 5.83
C LYS A 21 -6.23 -2.86 5.23
N LEU A 22 -5.45 -2.04 5.89
CA LEU A 22 -4.08 -1.72 5.54
C LEU A 22 -3.15 -2.13 6.68
N ALA A 23 -2.00 -2.70 6.36
CA ALA A 23 -0.91 -2.93 7.30
C ALA A 23 0.36 -2.28 6.78
N LEU A 24 0.96 -1.43 7.60
CA LEU A 24 2.20 -0.73 7.28
C LEU A 24 3.39 -1.55 7.77
N TYR A 25 4.35 -1.73 6.88
CA TYR A 25 5.69 -2.24 7.17
C TYR A 25 6.69 -1.21 6.66
N GLU A 26 7.86 -1.15 7.28
CA GLU A 26 8.88 -0.22 6.89
C GLU A 26 10.26 -0.87 6.78
N ASN A 27 11.08 -0.28 5.92
CA ASN A 27 12.52 -0.35 6.02
C ASN A 27 13.10 1.06 5.83
N LYS A 28 14.43 1.19 5.81
CA LYS A 28 15.11 2.49 5.70
C LYS A 28 14.70 3.30 4.47
N SER A 29 14.43 2.65 3.34
CA SER A 29 14.22 3.35 2.06
C SER A 29 12.77 3.33 1.57
N LYS A 30 11.90 2.49 2.13
CA LYS A 30 10.53 2.31 1.65
C LYS A 30 9.56 2.01 2.79
N PHE A 31 8.35 2.51 2.63
CA PHE A 31 7.17 1.96 3.28
C PHE A 31 6.51 0.94 2.36
N TYR A 32 6.06 -0.16 2.95
CA TYR A 32 5.28 -1.20 2.31
C TYR A 32 3.90 -1.23 2.96
N ILE A 33 2.86 -0.95 2.20
CA ILE A 33 1.49 -1.01 2.65
C ILE A 33 0.84 -2.24 2.05
N VAL A 34 0.50 -3.19 2.90
CA VAL A 34 -0.27 -4.37 2.51
C VAL A 34 -1.74 -4.03 2.67
N ALA A 35 -2.45 -3.94 1.55
CA ALA A 35 -3.89 -3.73 1.53
C ALA A 35 -4.59 -5.09 1.39
N SER A 36 -5.62 -5.35 2.18
CA SER A 36 -6.39 -6.60 2.13
C SER A 36 -7.89 -6.36 2.13
N ASN A 37 -8.61 -7.31 1.56
CA ASN A 37 -10.07 -7.36 1.72
C ASN A 37 -10.48 -7.77 3.14
N ASN A 38 -11.78 -7.65 3.45
CA ASN A 38 -12.30 -7.94 4.78
C ASN A 38 -12.05 -9.37 5.24
N MET A 39 -12.21 -10.31 4.31
CA MET A 39 -11.97 -11.73 4.54
C MET A 39 -10.48 -12.08 4.58
N GLU A 40 -9.58 -11.13 4.28
CA GLU A 40 -8.14 -11.33 4.21
C GLU A 40 -7.75 -12.55 3.36
N THR A 41 -8.37 -12.62 2.17
CA THR A 41 -8.10 -13.64 1.14
C THR A 41 -7.39 -13.06 -0.07
N LYS A 42 -7.49 -11.75 -0.27
CA LYS A 42 -6.88 -11.01 -1.37
C LYS A 42 -6.03 -9.89 -0.78
N PHE A 43 -4.79 -9.80 -1.22
CA PHE A 43 -3.83 -8.82 -0.74
C PHE A 43 -3.17 -8.10 -1.93
N GLN A 44 -2.87 -6.82 -1.79
CA GLN A 44 -2.05 -6.05 -2.73
C GLN A 44 -1.02 -5.25 -1.96
N VAL A 45 0.08 -4.86 -2.63
CA VAL A 45 1.15 -4.09 -1.98
C VAL A 45 1.37 -2.76 -2.68
N LEU A 46 1.30 -1.70 -1.89
CA LEU A 46 1.71 -0.36 -2.28
C LEU A 46 3.09 -0.06 -1.67
N TYR A 47 3.92 0.66 -2.40
CA TYR A 47 5.22 1.12 -1.96
C TYR A 47 5.24 2.63 -1.93
N ILE A 48 5.83 3.19 -0.89
CA ILE A 48 6.16 4.61 -0.81
C ILE A 48 7.66 4.73 -0.66
N ASP A 49 8.30 5.51 -1.53
CA ASP A 49 9.72 5.82 -1.39
C ASP A 49 9.94 6.81 -0.24
N ARG A 50 10.81 6.46 0.71
CA ARG A 50 11.18 7.31 1.86
C ARG A 50 12.38 8.19 1.59
N MET A 51 13.13 7.89 0.54
CA MET A 51 14.36 8.60 0.18
C MET A 51 14.08 9.73 -0.81
N GLU A 52 12.95 9.67 -1.53
CA GLU A 52 12.50 10.78 -2.36
C GLU A 52 12.06 11.94 -1.45
N SER A 53 12.72 13.09 -1.62
CA SER A 53 12.60 14.22 -0.70
C SER A 53 11.71 15.32 -1.23
N HIS A 54 11.40 15.31 -2.53
CA HIS A 54 10.70 16.40 -3.21
C HIS A 54 9.28 15.99 -3.63
N ASP A 55 9.10 14.74 -4.09
CA ASP A 55 7.81 14.23 -4.56
C ASP A 55 7.40 12.93 -3.88
N LEU A 56 6.13 12.83 -3.47
CA LEU A 56 5.60 11.58 -2.95
C LEU A 56 5.45 10.55 -4.07
N LYS A 57 6.33 9.54 -4.10
CA LYS A 57 6.26 8.45 -5.07
C LYS A 57 5.56 7.22 -4.48
N VAL A 58 4.29 7.04 -4.86
CA VAL A 58 3.50 5.85 -4.53
C VAL A 58 3.42 4.91 -5.74
N THR A 59 3.78 3.65 -5.57
CA THR A 59 3.64 2.63 -6.63
C THR A 59 2.86 1.42 -6.14
N CYS A 60 2.10 0.79 -7.03
CA CYS A 60 1.46 -0.51 -6.81
C CYS A 60 2.16 -1.54 -7.69
N ASP A 61 2.41 -2.75 -7.18
CA ASP A 61 2.90 -3.83 -8.05
C ASP A 61 1.81 -4.44 -8.93
N GLY A 62 0.53 -4.14 -8.65
CA GLY A 62 -0.61 -4.63 -9.42
C GLY A 62 -0.89 -6.11 -9.25
N ILE A 63 -0.22 -6.79 -8.31
CA ILE A 63 -0.34 -8.23 -8.10
C ILE A 63 -1.32 -8.49 -6.95
N GLU A 64 -2.30 -9.38 -7.19
CA GLU A 64 -3.14 -9.93 -6.12
C GLU A 64 -2.43 -11.13 -5.49
N TYR A 65 -2.07 -11.01 -4.23
CA TYR A 65 -1.43 -12.06 -3.43
C TYR A 65 -2.45 -12.83 -2.60
N SER A 66 -2.19 -14.12 -2.42
CA SER A 66 -2.77 -14.94 -1.36
C SER A 66 -2.08 -14.68 -0.01
N ARG A 67 -2.68 -15.19 1.08
CA ARG A 67 -2.12 -15.08 2.44
C ARG A 67 -0.70 -15.66 2.56
N ASN A 68 -0.42 -16.77 1.87
CA ASN A 68 0.89 -17.41 1.94
C ASN A 68 1.94 -16.63 1.15
N GLU A 69 1.59 -16.14 -0.03
CA GLU A 69 2.52 -15.37 -0.86
C GLU A 69 2.87 -14.03 -0.20
N ILE A 70 1.89 -13.33 0.37
CA ILE A 70 2.18 -12.07 1.07
C ILE A 70 3.02 -12.30 2.33
N LYS A 71 2.79 -13.40 3.06
CA LYS A 71 3.63 -13.78 4.20
C LYS A 71 5.08 -14.00 3.76
N ASN A 72 5.29 -14.82 2.73
CA ASN A 72 6.63 -15.08 2.19
C ASN A 72 7.32 -13.79 1.72
N LYS A 73 6.57 -12.89 1.08
CA LYS A 73 7.07 -11.58 0.63
C LYS A 73 7.50 -10.70 1.81
N LEU A 74 6.72 -10.67 2.88
CA LEU A 74 7.06 -9.95 4.11
C LEU A 74 8.25 -10.58 4.83
N ASP A 75 8.34 -11.91 4.87
CA ASP A 75 9.47 -12.62 5.46
C ASP A 75 10.78 -12.28 4.70
N MET A 76 10.74 -12.15 3.37
CA MET A 76 11.89 -11.69 2.58
C MET A 76 12.32 -10.26 2.93
N ILE A 77 11.36 -9.36 3.17
CA ILE A 77 11.63 -7.99 3.60
C ILE A 77 12.27 -7.99 5.00
N ASP A 78 11.79 -8.85 5.89
CA ASP A 78 12.32 -9.02 7.24
C ASP A 78 13.75 -9.57 7.24
N VAL A 79 14.02 -10.61 6.46
CA VAL A 79 15.35 -11.22 6.33
C VAL A 79 16.38 -10.19 5.85
N GLY A 80 16.02 -9.30 4.93
CA GLY A 80 16.88 -8.17 4.50
C GLY A 80 17.21 -7.17 5.62
N ASN A 81 16.39 -7.11 6.67
CA ASN A 81 16.53 -6.19 7.80
C ASN A 81 17.21 -6.82 9.04
N ARG A 82 17.30 -8.16 9.15
CA ARG A 82 17.82 -8.87 10.35
C ARG A 82 19.27 -8.55 10.76
N GLY A 83 20.12 -8.10 9.84
CA GLY A 83 21.51 -7.71 10.15
C GLY A 83 21.71 -6.26 10.60
N ARG A 84 20.64 -5.44 10.61
CA ARG A 84 20.73 -3.99 10.77
C ARG A 84 19.70 -3.52 11.79
N SER A 85 20.01 -3.69 13.08
CA SER A 85 19.34 -3.11 14.26
C SER A 85 17.87 -2.68 14.02
N GLY A 86 16.94 -3.64 14.04
CA GLY A 86 15.50 -3.42 13.88
C GLY A 86 14.91 -4.11 12.65
N GLY A 87 14.42 -5.33 12.81
CA GLY A 87 13.73 -6.11 11.76
C GLY A 87 12.55 -5.35 11.13
N SER A 88 11.95 -5.88 10.05
CA SER A 88 10.76 -5.26 9.45
C SER A 88 9.58 -5.44 10.41
N SER A 89 9.43 -4.52 11.34
CA SER A 89 8.33 -4.55 12.29
C SER A 89 7.07 -4.16 11.52
N ARG A 90 6.03 -4.98 11.59
CA ARG A 90 4.69 -4.50 11.26
C ARG A 90 4.45 -3.30 12.17
N VAL A 91 4.36 -2.12 11.59
CA VAL A 91 4.33 -0.87 12.34
C VAL A 91 2.93 -0.66 12.89
N ILE A 92 1.91 -0.61 12.02
CA ILE A 92 0.53 -0.24 12.38
C ILE A 92 -0.48 -0.91 11.42
N GLY A 93 -1.70 -1.19 11.91
CA GLY A 93 -2.88 -1.47 11.09
C GLY A 93 -3.77 -0.23 10.93
N ALA A 94 -4.34 -0.02 9.74
CA ALA A 94 -5.13 1.17 9.38
C ALA A 94 -6.24 0.85 8.37
N PHE A 95 -7.11 1.83 8.08
CA PHE A 95 -8.17 1.73 7.07
C PHE A 95 -8.01 2.73 5.91
N GLY A 96 -7.04 3.63 6.01
CA GLY A 96 -6.79 4.65 5.00
C GLY A 96 -5.46 5.35 5.25
N ILE A 97 -4.98 6.03 4.21
CA ILE A 97 -3.78 6.87 4.24
C ILE A 97 -4.22 8.29 3.93
N VAL A 98 -3.84 9.23 4.77
CA VAL A 98 -4.14 10.65 4.57
C VAL A 98 -2.81 11.39 4.44
N GLY A 99 -2.66 12.18 3.37
CA GLY A 99 -1.52 13.05 3.12
C GLY A 99 -1.97 14.50 2.92
N ARG A 100 -1.07 15.46 3.13
CA ARG A 100 -1.30 16.89 2.93
C ARG A 100 -0.33 17.43 1.89
#